data_AF-A0A932CLM2-F1
#
_entry.id   AF-A0A932CLM2-F1
#
_cell.length_a   1.000
_cell.length_b   1.000
_cell.length_c   1.000
_cell.angle_alpha   90.00
_cell.angle_beta   90.00
_cell.angle_gamma   90.00
#
_symmetry.space_group_name_H-M   'P 1'
#
loop_
_entity.id
_entity.type
_entity.pdbx_description
1 polymer ?
#
loop_
_entity_poly.entity_id
_entity_poly.type
_entity_poly.pdbx_seq_one_letter_code
_entity_poly.pdbx_strand_id
1 'polypeptide(L)' 'MQCPRCHHENSETARFCTECGIKLVQVCPGVHPQEGPGDADPVVAPPGRLRDGAGADEDPVPGLL' A
#
# COMPACT_ATOMS: atom_id res chain seq x y z
N MET A 1 15.11 6.41 -1.15
CA MET A 1 14.49 7.46 -0.32
C MET A 1 13.72 6.83 0.83
N GLN A 2 14.04 7.24 2.06
CA GLN A 2 13.40 6.70 3.26
C GLN A 2 12.02 7.32 3.50
N CYS A 3 11.01 6.48 3.77
CA CYS A 3 9.66 6.93 4.09
C CYS A 3 9.64 7.64 5.46
N PRO A 4 9.11 8.87 5.58
CA PRO A 4 9.08 9.58 6.87
C PRO A 4 8.07 9.01 7.87
N ARG A 5 7.15 8.14 7.43
CA ARG A 5 6.12 7.53 8.30
C ARG A 5 6.57 6.21 8.90
N CYS A 6 7.11 5.31 8.07
CA CYS A 6 7.47 3.95 8.48
C CYS A 6 8.96 3.63 8.37
N HIS A 7 9.78 4.56 7.89
CA HIS A 7 11.22 4.40 7.68
C HIS A 7 11.63 3.31 6.68
N HIS A 8 10.68 2.78 5.90
CA HIS A 8 11.02 1.86 4.82
C HIS A 8 11.83 2.56 3.73
N GLU A 9 12.81 1.85 3.15
CA GLU A 9 13.61 2.35 2.04
C GLU A 9 12.86 2.14 0.72
N ASN A 10 12.59 3.21 -0.01
CA ASN A 10 11.85 3.16 -1.28
C ASN A 10 12.74 3.62 -2.44
N SER A 11 12.38 3.24 -3.67
CA SER A 11 13.01 3.79 -4.88
C SER A 11 12.94 5.32 -4.90
N GLU A 12 13.98 5.99 -5.41
CA GLU A 12 13.98 7.46 -5.58
C GLU A 12 12.88 7.96 -6.52
N THR A 13 12.38 7.09 -7.40
CA THR A 13 11.28 7.38 -8.33
C THR A 13 9.89 7.04 -7.76
N ALA A 14 9.80 6.48 -6.55
CA ALA A 14 8.53 6.08 -5.95
C ALA A 14 7.66 7.29 -5.56
N ARG A 15 6.40 7.31 -6.02
CA ARG A 15 5.40 8.33 -5.67
C ARG A 15 4.67 8.04 -4.35
N PHE A 16 4.64 6.77 -3.92
CA PHE A 16 4.01 6.30 -2.69
C PHE A 16 4.92 5.26 -2.03
N CYS A 17 4.83 5.12 -0.70
CA CYS A 17 5.57 4.09 0.02
C CYS A 17 4.98 2.70 -0.25
N THR A 18 5.82 1.74 -0.63
CA THR A 18 5.40 0.36 -0.94
C THR A 18 4.95 -0.43 0.28
N GLU A 19 5.36 -0.01 1.48
CA GLU A 19 4.95 -0.66 2.72
C GLU A 19 3.70 -0.03 3.34
N CYS A 20 3.70 1.30 3.51
CA CYS A 20 2.64 1.98 4.28
C CYS A 20 1.66 2.81 3.45
N GLY A 21 1.88 2.93 2.14
CA GLY A 21 1.00 3.62 1.20
C GLY A 21 1.01 5.16 1.26
N ILE A 22 1.75 5.79 2.18
CA ILE A 22 1.80 7.26 2.23
C ILE A 22 2.42 7.83 0.96
N LYS A 23 1.89 8.95 0.47
CA LYS A 23 2.48 9.71 -0.64
C LYS A 23 3.89 10.18 -0.25
N LEU A 24 4.86 9.90 -1.10
CA LEU A 24 6.22 10.39 -0.96
C LEU A 24 6.32 11.71 -1.73
N VAL A 25 6.63 12.80 -1.03
CA VAL A 25 6.80 14.11 -1.64
C VAL A 25 8.13 14.10 -2.40
N GLN A 26 8.06 13.89 -3.72
CA GLN A 26 9.22 14.06 -4.59
C GLN A 26 9.42 15.53 -4.90
N VAL A 27 10.59 16.05 -4.52
CA VAL A 27 11.04 17.37 -4.92
C VAL A 27 11.74 17.22 -6.27
N CYS A 28 11.02 17.38 -7.39
CA CYS A 28 11.64 17.42 -8.71
C CYS A 28 12.37 18.77 -8.88
N PRO A 29 13.67 18.82 -9.27
CA PRO A 29 14.41 20.08 -9.42
C PRO A 29 14.01 20.97 -10.62
N GLY A 30 12.89 20.70 -11.29
CA GLY A 30 12.50 21.44 -12.48
C GLY A 30 11.04 21.19 -12.82
N VAL A 31 10.26 22.28 -12.73
CA VAL A 31 8.86 22.46 -13.10
C VAL A 31 7.84 21.54 -12.40
N HIS A 32 6.98 22.17 -11.60
CA HIS A 32 5.76 21.57 -11.06
C HIS A 32 4.61 21.91 -12.02
N PRO A 33 4.00 20.97 -12.76
CA PRO A 33 2.71 21.23 -13.37
C PRO A 33 1.62 21.02 -12.30
N GLN A 34 1.18 22.15 -11.77
CA GLN A 34 -0.14 22.46 -11.19
C GLN A 34 -0.81 21.39 -10.33
N GLU A 35 -0.89 21.69 -9.03
CA GLU A 35 -1.88 21.13 -8.11
C GLU A 35 -3.28 21.45 -8.65
N GLY A 36 -3.91 20.46 -9.30
CA GLY A 36 -5.32 20.50 -9.63
C GLY A 36 -6.17 20.55 -8.34
N PRO A 37 -7.42 21.04 -8.42
CA PRO A 37 -8.28 21.17 -7.26
C PRO A 37 -8.71 19.78 -6.77
N GLY A 38 -7.97 19.25 -5.80
CA GLY A 38 -8.42 18.21 -4.88
C GLY A 38 -9.25 17.10 -5.49
N ASP A 39 -8.64 16.21 -6.27
CA ASP A 39 -9.18 14.88 -6.47
C ASP A 39 -8.91 14.11 -5.18
N ALA A 40 -9.88 14.12 -4.27
CA ALA A 40 -10.03 13.06 -3.30
C ALA A 40 -10.18 11.75 -4.10
N ASP A 41 -9.07 11.09 -4.40
CA ASP A 41 -9.06 9.74 -4.96
C ASP A 41 -9.49 8.80 -3.82
N PRO A 42 -10.70 8.21 -3.85
CA PRO A 42 -11.11 7.35 -2.76
C PRO A 42 -10.45 5.96 -2.83
N VAL A 43 -9.70 5.60 -3.88
CA VAL A 43 -9.30 4.20 -4.09
C VAL A 43 -8.07 4.01 -5.00
N VAL A 44 -6.91 4.58 -4.69
CA VAL A 44 -5.67 3.85 -4.99
C VAL A 44 -5.51 2.78 -3.91
N ALA A 45 -6.32 1.73 -4.01
CA ALA A 45 -5.97 0.49 -3.35
C ALA A 45 -4.57 0.14 -3.88
N PRO A 46 -3.54 -0.04 -3.01
CA PRO A 46 -2.31 -0.68 -3.48
C PRO A 46 -2.71 -2.00 -4.15
N PRO A 47 -1.92 -2.56 -5.10
CA PRO A 47 -2.21 -3.91 -5.58
C PRO A 47 -2.32 -4.79 -4.35
N GLY A 48 -3.56 -5.11 -3.98
CA GLY A 48 -3.85 -5.78 -2.74
C GLY A 48 -3.12 -7.08 -2.83
N ARG A 49 -2.28 -7.38 -1.84
CA ARG A 49 -1.92 -8.76 -1.59
C ARG A 49 -3.24 -9.51 -1.53
N LEU A 50 -3.49 -10.35 -2.53
CA LEU A 50 -4.52 -11.37 -2.45
C LEU A 50 -4.31 -12.02 -1.08
N ARG A 51 -5.33 -12.00 -0.22
CA ARG A 51 -5.25 -12.68 1.07
C ARG A 51 -5.16 -14.17 0.75
N ASP A 52 -3.95 -14.71 0.68
CA ASP A 52 -3.74 -16.15 0.77
C ASP A 52 -4.12 -16.56 2.20
N GLY A 53 -5.30 -17.14 2.38
CA GLY A 53 -5.66 -17.78 3.64
C GLY A 53 -7.02 -17.38 4.19
N ALA A 54 -8.08 -17.99 3.67
CA ALA A 54 -9.05 -18.59 4.57
C ALA A 54 -8.49 -19.97 4.94
N GLY A 55 -7.88 -20.07 6.12
CA GLY A 55 -7.74 -21.38 6.76
C GLY A 55 -9.15 -21.89 7.01
N ALA A 56 -9.51 -22.98 6.35
CA ALA A 56 -10.55 -23.85 6.87
C ALA A 56 -9.86 -24.74 7.90
N ASP A 57 -9.93 -24.32 9.15
CA ASP A 57 -10.02 -25.25 10.27
C ASP A 57 -11.22 -26.18 10.02
N GLU A 58 -11.01 -27.25 9.25
CA GLU A 58 -11.99 -28.33 9.21
C GLU A 58 -11.91 -29.05 10.57
N ASP A 59 -12.90 -28.73 11.41
CA ASP A 59 -13.23 -29.32 12.71
C ASP A 59 -13.10 -30.87 12.68
N PRO A 60 -12.40 -31.50 13.64
CA PRO A 60 -12.31 -32.95 13.68
C PRO A 60 -13.67 -33.55 14.04
N VAL A 61 -14.34 -34.17 13.06
CA VAL A 61 -15.61 -34.91 13.26
C VAL A 61 -15.45 -35.91 14.41
N PRO A 62 -16.16 -35.78 15.55
CA PRO A 62 -16.12 -36.78 16.59
C PRO A 62 -16.86 -38.04 16.12
N GLY A 63 -16.22 -39.19 16.35
CA GLY A 63 -16.65 -40.49 15.85
C GLY A 63 -18.11 -40.84 16.12
N LEU A 64 -18.76 -41.38 15.08
CA LEU A 64 -19.96 -42.19 15.26
C LEU A 64 -19.55 -43.66 15.43
N LEU A 65 -20.11 -44.24 16.48
CA LEU A 65 -20.10 -45.64 16.89
C LEU A 65 -20.76 -46.55 15.86
#